data_AF-A0A679HG84-F1
#
_entry.id   AF-A0A679HG84-F1
#
_cell.length_a   1.000
_cell.length_b   1.000
_cell.length_c   1.000
_cell.angle_alpha   90.00
_cell.angle_beta   90.00
_cell.angle_gamma   90.00
#
_symmetry.space_group_name_H-M   'P 1'
#
loop_
_entity.id
_entity.type
_entity.pdbx_description
1 polymer ?
#
loop_
_entity_poly.entity_id
_entity_poly.type
_entity_poly.pdbx_seq_one_letter_code
_entity_poly.pdbx_strand_id
1 'polypeptide(L)'
;MSEHTAVKTQPFIVTPKDYDPALDVLGTKVTVLASNAATRSYEISLQQGDEGTGPPLHSHAWDESFFILKGQIEFSCADKTVLCMPGTLVHVPAGTIHGFRYGSGGGQMLELTGQGGTASQMFTAISKEIPPGPPDIPKVLEVLKQNGVNVAA
;
A
#
# COMPACT_ATOMS: atom_id res chain seq x y z
N MET A 1 27.31 26.27 -15.17
CA MET A 1 25.98 26.15 -14.55
C MET A 1 25.28 25.03 -15.30
N SER A 2 25.21 23.83 -14.71
CA SER A 2 24.69 22.65 -15.41
C SER A 2 23.16 22.66 -15.34
N GLU A 3 22.52 22.89 -16.48
CA GLU A 3 21.07 22.75 -16.64
C GLU A 3 20.65 21.35 -16.20
N HIS A 4 19.92 21.27 -15.09
CA HIS A 4 19.17 20.07 -14.74
C HIS A 4 17.91 20.06 -15.62
N THR A 5 17.97 19.36 -16.76
CA THR A 5 16.76 19.09 -17.55
C THR A 5 15.83 18.25 -16.70
N ALA A 6 14.81 18.89 -16.10
CA ALA A 6 13.77 18.18 -15.37
C ALA A 6 13.11 17.18 -16.32
N VAL A 7 13.18 15.89 -15.99
CA VAL A 7 12.47 14.85 -16.74
C VAL A 7 10.98 15.11 -16.55
N LYS A 8 10.31 15.53 -17.63
CA LYS A 8 8.88 15.85 -17.61
C LYS A 8 8.06 14.56 -17.57
N THR A 9 7.09 14.47 -16.67
CA THR A 9 6.12 13.37 -16.63
C THR A 9 5.18 13.46 -17.84
N GLN A 10 4.65 12.31 -18.27
CA GLN A 10 3.72 12.20 -19.38
C GLN A 10 2.31 11.88 -18.87
N PRO A 11 1.24 12.42 -19.48
CA PRO A 11 -0.12 12.00 -19.16
C PRO A 11 -0.33 10.55 -19.59
N PHE A 12 -1.07 9.78 -18.78
CA PHE A 12 -1.44 8.41 -19.10
C PHE A 12 -2.87 8.11 -18.65
N ILE A 13 -3.48 7.13 -19.31
CA ILE A 13 -4.75 6.53 -18.93
C ILE A 13 -4.47 5.05 -18.74
N VAL A 14 -4.83 4.52 -17.57
CA VAL A 14 -4.78 3.08 -17.29
C VAL A 14 -6.20 2.60 -17.10
N THR A 15 -6.59 1.58 -17.86
CA THR A 15 -7.88 0.90 -17.70
C THR A 15 -7.64 -0.52 -17.18
N PRO A 16 -8.66 -1.23 -16.67
CA PRO A 16 -8.46 -2.58 -16.13
C PRO A 16 -7.79 -3.59 -17.07
N LYS A 17 -7.87 -3.38 -18.39
CA LYS A 17 -7.20 -4.24 -19.39
C LYS A 17 -5.68 -3.99 -19.48
N ASP A 18 -5.23 -2.85 -18.97
CA ASP A 18 -3.85 -2.38 -19.03
C ASP A 18 -3.10 -2.66 -17.71
N TYR A 19 -3.79 -3.24 -16.72
CA TYR A 19 -3.20 -3.53 -15.40
C TYR A 19 -2.14 -4.62 -15.52
N ASP A 20 -0.98 -4.37 -14.91
CA ASP A 20 -0.04 -5.44 -14.59
C ASP A 20 -0.70 -6.44 -13.63
N PRO A 21 -0.24 -7.71 -13.61
CA PRO A 21 -0.69 -8.68 -12.62
C PRO A 21 -0.56 -8.14 -11.20
N ALA A 22 -1.57 -8.36 -10.38
CA ALA A 22 -1.55 -7.93 -8.99
C ALA A 22 -0.39 -8.60 -8.23
N LEU A 23 0.34 -7.81 -7.47
CA LEU A 23 1.34 -8.26 -6.51
C LEU A 23 0.65 -8.95 -5.35
N ASP A 24 1.23 -10.03 -4.84
CA ASP A 24 0.76 -10.68 -3.60
C ASP A 24 1.56 -10.16 -2.42
N VAL A 25 0.92 -9.34 -1.59
CA VAL A 25 1.50 -8.72 -0.42
C VAL A 25 0.88 -9.39 0.81
N LEU A 26 1.40 -10.58 1.14
CA LEU A 26 0.99 -11.37 2.30
C LEU A 26 -0.53 -11.62 2.34
N GLY A 27 -1.13 -11.96 1.19
CA GLY A 27 -2.56 -12.21 1.04
C GLY A 27 -3.37 -11.01 0.54
N THR A 28 -2.82 -9.79 0.57
CA THR A 28 -3.44 -8.62 -0.08
C THR A 28 -2.98 -8.55 -1.54
N LYS A 29 -3.93 -8.45 -2.47
CA LYS A 29 -3.65 -8.22 -3.89
C LYS A 29 -3.49 -6.73 -4.14
N VAL A 30 -2.34 -6.33 -4.67
CA VAL A 30 -2.02 -4.93 -4.94
C VAL A 30 -1.73 -4.72 -6.42
N THR A 31 -2.56 -3.91 -7.09
CA THR A 31 -2.33 -3.48 -8.47
C THR A 31 -1.86 -2.03 -8.47
N VAL A 32 -0.64 -1.78 -8.95
CA VAL A 32 -0.10 -0.42 -9.06
C VAL A 32 -0.74 0.28 -10.25
N LEU A 33 -1.50 1.35 -10.01
CA LEU A 33 -2.17 2.15 -11.05
C LEU A 33 -1.30 3.33 -11.51
N ALA A 34 -0.56 3.92 -10.57
CA ALA A 34 0.38 4.99 -10.81
C ALA A 34 1.59 4.81 -9.90
N SER A 35 2.79 4.60 -10.47
CA SER A 35 4.02 4.45 -9.69
C SER A 35 4.74 5.79 -9.54
N ASN A 36 5.60 5.91 -8.52
CA ASN A 36 6.44 7.09 -8.34
C ASN A 36 7.37 7.32 -9.55
N ALA A 37 7.82 6.26 -10.22
CA ALA A 37 8.59 6.38 -11.46
C ALA A 37 7.83 7.12 -12.57
N ALA A 38 6.51 6.90 -12.67
CA ALA A 38 5.64 7.53 -13.65
C ALA A 38 5.20 8.95 -13.25
N THR A 39 4.86 9.17 -11.97
CA THR A 39 4.27 10.42 -11.48
C THR A 39 5.29 11.42 -10.93
N ARG A 40 6.44 10.92 -10.45
CA ARG A 40 7.48 11.66 -9.70
C ARG A 40 6.97 12.42 -8.47
N SER A 41 5.76 12.09 -8.00
CA SER A 41 5.10 12.86 -6.94
C SER A 41 4.22 12.04 -6.01
N TYR A 42 3.57 10.98 -6.48
CA TYR A 42 2.65 10.18 -5.67
C TYR A 42 2.52 8.77 -6.25
N GLU A 43 2.05 7.83 -5.45
CA GLU A 43 1.66 6.52 -5.96
C GLU A 43 0.16 6.31 -5.75
N ILE A 44 -0.45 5.53 -6.63
CA ILE A 44 -1.82 5.05 -6.47
C ILE A 44 -1.83 3.56 -6.70
N SER A 45 -2.31 2.81 -5.72
CA SER A 45 -2.51 1.37 -5.83
C SER A 45 -3.99 1.03 -5.60
N LEU A 46 -4.46 0.02 -6.32
CA LEU A 46 -5.72 -0.64 -6.04
C LEU A 46 -5.42 -1.86 -5.17
N GLN A 47 -5.95 -1.88 -3.96
CA GLN A 47 -5.81 -3.01 -3.05
C GLN A 47 -7.12 -3.80 -2.93
N GLN A 48 -7.00 -5.11 -2.90
CA GLN A 48 -8.07 -6.06 -2.64
C GLN A 48 -7.59 -7.14 -1.67
N GLY A 49 -8.44 -7.51 -0.72
CA GLY A 49 -8.12 -8.60 0.20
C GLY A 49 -9.35 -9.36 0.64
N ASP A 50 -9.13 -10.63 0.96
CA ASP A 50 -10.12 -11.52 1.53
C ASP A 50 -10.33 -11.22 3.03
N GLU A 51 -11.45 -11.69 3.55
CA GLU A 51 -11.79 -11.57 4.97
C GLU A 51 -10.63 -12.02 5.88
N GLY A 52 -10.29 -11.19 6.87
CA GLY A 52 -9.25 -11.47 7.86
C GLY A 52 -7.84 -11.14 7.42
N THR A 53 -7.61 -10.78 6.15
CA THR A 53 -6.29 -10.35 5.66
C THR A 53 -6.02 -8.86 5.95
N GLY A 54 -4.76 -8.45 5.83
CA GLY A 54 -4.32 -7.06 6.04
C GLY A 54 -3.03 -7.00 6.88
N PRO A 55 -2.28 -5.89 6.83
CA PRO A 55 -1.02 -5.76 7.54
C PRO A 55 -1.26 -5.58 9.05
N PRO A 56 -0.33 -6.10 9.89
CA PRO A 56 -0.33 -5.76 11.31
C PRO A 56 -0.04 -4.27 11.51
N LEU A 57 -0.06 -3.83 12.78
CA LEU A 57 0.35 -2.47 13.12
C LEU A 57 1.80 -2.22 12.67
N HIS A 58 2.02 -1.14 11.92
CA HIS A 58 3.31 -0.75 11.38
C HIS A 58 3.39 0.77 11.18
N SER A 59 4.57 1.27 10.83
CA SER A 59 4.80 2.68 10.48
C SER A 59 5.91 2.84 9.44
N HIS A 60 5.89 3.98 8.77
CA HIS A 60 6.86 4.36 7.74
C HIS A 60 6.98 5.89 7.62
N ALA A 61 7.99 6.35 6.87
CA ALA A 61 8.35 7.78 6.79
C ALA A 61 7.60 8.58 5.70
N TRP A 62 6.59 7.98 5.05
CA TRP A 62 5.73 8.67 4.08
C TRP A 62 4.28 8.75 4.56
N ASP A 63 3.54 9.72 4.04
CA ASP A 63 2.09 9.80 4.22
C ASP A 63 1.38 8.77 3.34
N GLU A 64 0.27 8.24 3.85
CA GLU A 64 -0.59 7.30 3.16
C GLU A 64 -2.07 7.67 3.35
N SER A 65 -2.88 7.46 2.32
CA SER A 65 -4.32 7.64 2.40
C SER A 65 -5.05 6.49 1.75
N PHE A 66 -6.13 6.04 2.38
CA PHE A 66 -6.97 4.95 1.91
C PHE A 66 -8.37 5.44 1.64
N PHE A 67 -8.91 5.10 0.46
CA PHE A 67 -10.30 5.38 0.11
C PHE A 67 -11.05 4.08 -0.16
N ILE A 68 -12.03 3.76 0.68
CA ILE A 68 -12.74 2.48 0.63
C ILE A 68 -13.71 2.47 -0.55
N LEU A 69 -13.59 1.46 -1.41
CA LEU A 69 -14.43 1.29 -2.60
C LEU A 69 -15.51 0.21 -2.42
N LYS A 70 -15.19 -0.89 -1.72
CA LYS A 70 -16.09 -2.03 -1.54
C LYS A 70 -15.79 -2.75 -0.22
N GLY A 71 -16.83 -3.38 0.33
CA GLY A 71 -16.71 -4.19 1.55
C GLY A 71 -16.57 -3.32 2.79
N GLN A 72 -16.02 -3.89 3.84
CA GLN A 72 -15.75 -3.19 5.09
C GLN A 72 -14.32 -3.48 5.52
N ILE A 73 -13.59 -2.45 5.95
CA ILE A 73 -12.20 -2.58 6.38
C ILE A 73 -12.06 -1.94 7.75
N GLU A 74 -11.61 -2.72 8.73
CA GLU A 74 -11.32 -2.23 10.06
C GLU A 74 -9.93 -1.60 10.07
N PHE A 75 -9.86 -0.28 10.21
CA PHE A 75 -8.61 0.46 10.34
C PHE A 75 -8.28 0.68 11.80
N SER A 76 -7.04 0.44 12.16
CA SER A 76 -6.43 0.87 13.44
C SER A 76 -5.39 1.94 13.14
N CYS A 77 -5.58 3.15 13.65
CA CYS A 77 -4.68 4.27 13.42
C CYS A 77 -4.65 5.15 14.67
N ALA A 78 -3.44 5.44 15.16
CA ALA A 78 -3.24 6.11 16.45
C ALA A 78 -3.97 5.36 17.60
N ASP A 79 -4.93 6.01 18.25
CA ASP A 79 -5.69 5.50 19.39
C ASP A 79 -7.10 4.99 19.02
N LYS A 80 -7.39 4.83 17.72
CA LYS A 80 -8.73 4.51 17.23
C LYS A 80 -8.72 3.27 16.35
N THR A 81 -9.75 2.45 16.55
CA THR A 81 -10.14 1.39 15.63
C THR A 81 -11.53 1.71 15.09
N VAL A 82 -11.67 1.77 13.77
CA VAL A 82 -12.90 2.17 13.09
C VAL A 82 -13.20 1.20 11.96
N LEU A 83 -14.45 0.72 11.89
CA LEU A 83 -14.94 -0.03 10.74
C LEU A 83 -15.30 0.96 9.62
N CYS A 84 -14.50 0.97 8.56
CA CYS A 84 -14.63 1.89 7.44
C CYS A 84 -15.48 1.24 6.33
N MET A 85 -16.55 1.93 5.93
CA MET A 85 -17.47 1.53 4.85
C MET A 85 -17.10 2.23 3.52
N PRO A 86 -17.64 1.81 2.36
CA PRO A 86 -17.37 2.47 1.09
C PRO A 86 -17.66 3.98 1.14
N GLY A 87 -16.75 4.78 0.58
CA GLY A 87 -16.80 6.24 0.67
C GLY A 87 -16.05 6.83 1.87
N THR A 88 -15.47 6.00 2.75
CA THR A 88 -14.63 6.47 3.86
C THR A 88 -13.21 6.78 3.36
N LEU A 89 -12.68 7.93 3.78
CA LEU A 89 -11.26 8.27 3.67
C LEU A 89 -10.57 8.03 5.01
N VAL A 90 -9.43 7.36 5.00
CA VAL A 90 -8.49 7.26 6.12
C VAL A 90 -7.19 7.94 5.68
N HIS A 91 -6.73 8.94 6.42
CA HIS A 91 -5.45 9.59 6.16
C HIS A 91 -4.49 9.32 7.31
N VAL A 92 -3.27 8.90 6.97
CA VAL A 92 -2.24 8.46 7.90
C VAL A 92 -0.98 9.28 7.63
N PRO A 93 -0.66 10.25 8.48
CA PRO A 93 0.60 10.99 8.39
C PRO A 93 1.82 10.11 8.64
N ALA A 94 2.95 10.44 8.02
CA ALA A 94 4.24 9.80 8.21
C ALA A 94 4.59 9.62 9.69
N GLY A 95 5.12 8.44 10.03
CA GLY A 95 5.50 8.04 11.39
C GLY A 95 4.33 7.57 12.27
N THR A 96 3.09 7.66 11.80
CA THR A 96 1.92 7.18 12.56
C THR A 96 1.85 5.66 12.53
N ILE A 97 1.68 5.03 13.70
CA ILE A 97 1.41 3.59 13.77
C ILE A 97 -0.02 3.33 13.31
N HIS A 98 -0.15 2.43 12.33
CA HIS A 98 -1.42 2.08 11.73
C HIS A 98 -1.43 0.64 11.19
N GLY A 99 -2.61 0.10 10.93
CA GLY A 99 -2.82 -1.21 10.32
C GLY A 99 -4.29 -1.35 9.92
N PHE A 100 -4.61 -2.38 9.16
CA PHE A 100 -5.99 -2.64 8.79
C PHE A 100 -6.27 -4.12 8.63
N ARG A 101 -7.54 -4.49 8.71
CA ARG A 101 -8.02 -5.84 8.47
C ARG A 101 -9.29 -5.80 7.64
N TYR A 102 -9.31 -6.54 6.53
CA TYR A 102 -10.50 -6.73 5.73
C TYR A 102 -11.55 -7.49 6.55
N GLY A 103 -12.75 -6.93 6.65
CA GLY A 103 -13.86 -7.55 7.36
C GLY A 103 -14.63 -8.54 6.49
N SER A 104 -15.89 -8.81 6.86
CA SER A 104 -16.61 -9.93 6.26
C SER A 104 -16.85 -9.78 4.76
N GLY A 105 -16.54 -10.84 4.00
CA GLY A 105 -16.61 -10.83 2.54
C GLY A 105 -15.48 -10.06 1.84
N GLY A 106 -14.43 -9.66 2.59
CA GLY A 106 -13.28 -8.95 2.06
C GLY A 106 -13.55 -7.48 1.76
N GLY A 107 -12.68 -6.86 0.95
CA GLY A 107 -12.85 -5.47 0.56
C GLY A 107 -11.93 -5.00 -0.56
N GLN A 108 -12.12 -3.75 -0.95
CA GLN A 108 -11.33 -3.08 -1.97
C GLN A 108 -11.17 -1.60 -1.60
N MET A 109 -9.98 -1.06 -1.81
CA MET A 109 -9.68 0.35 -1.56
C MET A 109 -8.63 0.89 -2.54
N LEU A 110 -8.61 2.22 -2.72
CA LEU A 110 -7.43 2.89 -3.25
C LEU A 110 -6.50 3.23 -2.10
N GLU A 111 -5.21 3.01 -2.30
CA GLU A 111 -4.14 3.55 -1.49
C GLU A 111 -3.44 4.64 -2.30
N LEU A 112 -3.15 5.77 -1.65
CA LEU A 112 -2.39 6.87 -2.21
C LEU A 112 -1.22 7.18 -1.28
N THR A 113 0.00 7.17 -1.81
CA THR A 113 1.19 7.58 -1.05
C THR A 113 1.80 8.85 -1.62
N GLY A 114 2.27 9.71 -0.72
CA GLY A 114 2.79 11.03 -1.06
C GLY A 114 4.18 11.02 -1.70
N GLN A 115 4.71 12.22 -1.94
CA GLN A 115 6.04 12.38 -2.53
C GLN A 115 7.12 11.80 -1.62
N GLY A 116 7.98 10.95 -2.20
CA GLY A 116 9.00 10.23 -1.44
C GLY A 116 8.52 8.90 -0.83
N GLY A 117 7.24 8.55 -1.01
CA GLY A 117 6.75 7.20 -0.76
C GLY A 117 7.43 6.18 -1.68
N THR A 118 7.62 4.97 -1.14
CA THR A 118 8.24 3.83 -1.82
C THR A 118 7.36 2.57 -1.72
N ALA A 119 6.04 2.75 -1.65
CA ALA A 119 5.10 1.66 -1.38
C ALA A 119 5.13 0.60 -2.50
N SER A 120 5.06 0.99 -3.77
CA SER A 120 5.15 0.05 -4.91
C SER A 120 6.47 -0.72 -4.94
N GLN A 121 7.59 -0.10 -4.55
CA GLN A 121 8.87 -0.80 -4.40
C GLN A 121 8.78 -1.87 -3.30
N MET A 122 8.23 -1.51 -2.14
CA MET A 122 8.04 -2.42 -1.01
C MET A 122 7.12 -3.59 -1.38
N PHE A 123 5.97 -3.31 -2.00
CA PHE A 123 5.04 -4.35 -2.47
C PHE A 123 5.69 -5.31 -3.46
N THR A 124 6.50 -4.77 -4.39
CA THR A 124 7.23 -5.58 -5.36
C THR A 124 8.26 -6.47 -4.68
N ALA A 125 8.99 -5.95 -3.69
CA ALA A 125 9.97 -6.71 -2.94
C ALA A 125 9.31 -7.86 -2.17
N ILE A 126 8.20 -7.59 -1.47
CA ILE A 126 7.44 -8.64 -0.77
C ILE A 126 6.93 -9.70 -1.73
N SER A 127 6.24 -9.30 -2.81
CA SER A 127 5.64 -10.25 -3.76
C SER A 127 6.69 -11.10 -4.48
N LYS A 128 7.94 -10.64 -4.57
CA LYS A 128 9.04 -11.37 -5.21
C LYS A 128 9.79 -12.26 -4.24
N GLU A 129 10.04 -11.79 -3.02
CA GLU A 129 10.91 -12.47 -2.06
C GLU A 129 10.18 -13.36 -1.08
N ILE A 130 8.88 -13.12 -0.85
CA ILE A 130 8.07 -13.89 0.09
C ILE A 130 7.18 -14.86 -0.71
N PRO A 131 7.48 -16.18 -0.68
CA PRO A 131 6.68 -17.15 -1.40
C PRO A 131 5.27 -17.30 -0.79
N PRO A 132 4.27 -17.72 -1.57
CA PRO A 132 2.94 -18.04 -1.04
C PRO A 132 2.98 -19.13 0.04
N GLY A 133 2.06 -19.04 1.00
CA GLY A 133 1.94 -19.98 2.12
C GLY A 133 2.32 -19.35 3.47
N PRO A 134 2.57 -20.16 4.51
CA PRO A 134 2.99 -19.65 5.81
C PRO A 134 4.30 -18.85 5.67
N PRO A 135 4.31 -17.55 6.02
CA PRO A 135 5.49 -16.72 5.81
C PRO A 135 6.62 -17.05 6.79
N ASP A 136 7.85 -17.03 6.29
CA ASP A 136 9.06 -16.93 7.12
C ASP A 136 9.09 -15.54 7.76
N ILE A 137 8.65 -15.45 9.02
CA ILE A 137 8.50 -14.18 9.74
C ILE A 137 9.82 -13.39 9.81
N PRO A 138 10.97 -13.98 10.19
CA PRO A 138 12.26 -13.29 10.09
C PRO A 138 12.54 -12.68 8.72
N LYS A 139 12.31 -13.42 7.62
CA LYS A 139 12.53 -12.91 6.27
C LYS A 139 11.55 -11.79 5.90
N VAL A 140 10.28 -11.91 6.28
CA VAL A 140 9.28 -10.84 6.08
C VAL A 140 9.70 -9.55 6.77
N LEU A 141 10.09 -9.62 8.04
CA LEU A 141 10.55 -8.45 8.80
C LEU A 141 11.81 -7.84 8.20
N GLU A 142 12.73 -8.66 7.67
CA GLU A 142 13.91 -8.18 6.97
C GLU A 142 13.54 -7.37 5.72
N VAL A 143 12.68 -7.92 4.84
CA VAL A 143 12.25 -7.25 3.60
C VAL A 143 11.50 -5.94 3.90
N LEU A 144 10.59 -5.96 4.89
CA LEU A 144 9.88 -4.76 5.33
C LEU A 144 10.84 -3.67 5.81
N LYS A 145 11.79 -4.03 6.67
CA LYS A 145 12.79 -3.10 7.20
C LYS A 145 13.68 -2.52 6.10
N GLN A 146 14.13 -3.34 5.14
CA GLN A 146 14.92 -2.88 3.99
C GLN A 146 14.17 -1.87 3.12
N ASN A 147 12.83 -1.90 3.15
CA ASN A 147 11.96 -0.98 2.43
C ASN A 147 11.35 0.11 3.34
N GLY A 148 11.92 0.36 4.52
CA GLY A 148 11.56 1.48 5.38
C GLY A 148 10.27 1.31 6.20
N VAL A 149 9.75 0.08 6.31
CA VAL A 149 8.58 -0.25 7.13
C VAL A 149 9.03 -0.83 8.47
N ASN A 150 8.50 -0.30 9.56
CA ASN A 150 8.71 -0.81 10.92
C ASN A 150 7.42 -1.47 11.42
N VAL A 151 7.45 -2.77 11.70
CA VAL A 151 6.32 -3.48 12.32
C VAL A 151 6.34 -3.22 13.83
N ALA A 152 5.21 -2.85 14.40
CA ALA A 152 5.07 -2.66 15.84
C ALA A 152 5.22 -4.02 16.56
N ALA A 153 5.90 -4.00 17.71
CA ALA A 153 6.12 -5.17 18.56
C ALA A 153 4.87 -5.57 19.35
#